data_AF-A0A9W6CIM8-F1
#
_entry.id   AF-A0A9W6CIM8-F1
#
_cell.length_a   1.000
_cell.length_b   1.000
_cell.length_c   1.000
_cell.angle_alpha   90.00
_cell.angle_beta   90.00
_cell.angle_gamma   90.00
#
_symmetry.space_group_name_H-M   'P 1'
#
loop_
_entity.id
_entity.type
_entity.pdbx_description
1 polymer ?
#
loop_
_entity_poly.entity_id
_entity_poly.type
_entity_poly.pdbx_seq_one_letter_code
_entity_poly.pdbx_strand_id
1 'polypeptide(L)' 'MCTVQSIKDAIRESCQSQYDMESTDIDRVLQTLPFSEHEPMFSHPPKYKRPYRPWQNNKNS' A
#
# COMPACT_ATOMS: atom_id res chain seq x y z
N MET A 1 2.39 28.60 -24.06
CA MET A 1 3.50 27.64 -23.88
C MET A 1 3.44 27.11 -22.47
N CYS A 2 3.58 25.80 -22.27
CA CYS A 2 3.67 25.23 -20.93
C CYS A 2 5.05 25.54 -20.35
N THR A 3 5.10 26.10 -19.15
CA THR A 3 6.35 26.43 -18.46
C THR A 3 6.65 25.37 -17.40
N VAL A 4 7.91 25.27 -16.99
CA VAL A 4 8.29 24.39 -15.87
C VAL A 4 7.51 24.76 -14.60
N GLN A 5 7.17 26.04 -14.43
CA GLN A 5 6.36 26.52 -13.31
C GLN A 5 4.91 26.01 -13.41
N SER A 6 4.28 26.09 -14.58
CA SER A 6 2.91 25.58 -14.75
C SER A 6 2.81 24.06 -14.54
N ILE A 7 3.87 23.31 -14.87
CA ILE A 7 3.93 21.86 -14.60
C ILE A 7 4.04 21.60 -13.08
N LYS A 8 4.92 22.33 -12.40
CA LYS A 8 5.11 22.21 -10.95
C LYS A 8 3.84 22.58 -10.17
N ASP A 9 3.14 23.61 -10.59
CA ASP A 9 1.93 24.08 -9.93
C ASP A 9 0.77 23.10 -10.15
N ALA A 10 0.61 22.55 -11.37
CA ALA A 10 -0.40 21.52 -11.64
C ALA A 10 -0.17 20.23 -10.85
N ILE A 11 1.09 19.78 -10.71
CA ILE A 11 1.41 18.61 -9.87
C ILE A 11 1.10 18.89 -8.40
N ARG A 12 1.48 20.07 -7.89
CA ARG A 12 1.28 20.44 -6.48
C ARG A 12 -0.21 20.53 -6.13
N GLU A 13 -1.02 21.12 -7.00
CA GLU A 13 -2.48 21.20 -6.85
C GLU A 13 -3.14 19.82 -6.90
N SER A 14 -2.70 18.95 -7.81
CA SER A 14 -3.18 17.56 -7.89
C SER A 14 -2.83 16.74 -6.65
N CYS A 15 -1.64 16.92 -6.07
CA CYS A 15 -1.27 16.23 -4.84
C CYS A 15 -2.07 16.74 -3.65
N GLN A 16 -2.32 18.05 -3.55
CA GLN A 16 -3.18 18.60 -2.49
C GLN A 16 -4.60 18.05 -2.54
N SER A 17 -5.20 17.93 -3.73
CA SER A 17 -6.51 17.28 -3.90
C SER A 17 -6.52 15.81 -3.47
N GLN A 18 -5.37 15.13 -3.49
CA GLN A 18 -5.23 13.74 -3.02
C GLN A 18 -4.99 13.65 -1.50
N TYR A 19 -4.33 14.67 -0.91
CA TYR A 19 -4.10 14.78 0.54
C TYR A 19 -5.30 15.33 1.31
N ASP A 20 -6.29 15.92 0.62
CA ASP A 20 -7.58 16.33 1.20
C ASP A 20 -8.51 15.13 1.50
N MET A 21 -8.02 13.91 1.24
CA MET A 21 -8.64 12.70 1.79
C MET A 21 -8.14 12.54 3.22
N GLU A 22 -8.98 12.97 4.17
CA GLU A 22 -8.67 12.91 5.59
C GLU A 22 -8.28 11.47 5.98
N SER A 23 -7.25 11.29 6.81
CA SER A 23 -6.78 9.96 7.24
C SER A 23 -7.91 9.05 7.75
N THR A 24 -9.00 9.64 8.25
CA THR A 24 -10.23 8.95 8.66
C THR A 24 -10.96 8.22 7.53
N ASP A 25 -10.90 8.73 6.30
CA ASP A 25 -11.48 8.07 5.13
C ASP A 25 -10.71 6.82 4.75
N ILE A 26 -9.38 6.82 4.92
CA ILE A 26 -8.56 5.63 4.73
C ILE A 26 -8.93 4.57 5.75
N ASP A 27 -9.00 4.93 7.04
CA ASP A 27 -9.39 4.00 8.10
C ASP A 27 -10.79 3.43 7.88
N ARG A 28 -11.73 4.25 7.40
CA ARG A 28 -13.08 3.83 7.04
C ARG A 28 -13.09 2.85 5.87
N VAL A 29 -12.32 3.12 4.80
CA VAL A 29 -12.19 2.20 3.66
C VAL A 29 -11.59 0.88 4.14
N LEU A 30 -10.52 0.93 4.92
CA LEU A 30 -9.87 -0.24 5.50
C LEU A 30 -10.84 -1.07 6.36
N GLN A 31 -11.72 -0.43 7.14
CA GLN A 31 -12.75 -1.10 7.92
C GLN A 31 -13.87 -1.73 7.07
N THR A 32 -14.14 -1.22 5.88
CA THR A 32 -15.16 -1.78 4.97
C THR A 32 -14.65 -2.90 4.07
N LEU A 33 -13.32 -3.11 4.00
CA LEU A 33 -12.77 -4.19 3.19
C LEU A 33 -13.20 -5.55 3.74
N PRO A 34 -13.41 -6.56 2.89
CA PRO A 34 -13.75 -7.93 3.32
C PRO A 34 -12.64 -8.64 4.11
N PHE A 35 -11.51 -7.95 4.35
CA PHE A 35 -10.38 -8.40 5.16
C PHE A 35 -10.28 -7.67 6.51
N SER A 36 -11.20 -6.73 6.78
CA SER A 36 -11.22 -5.93 8.02
C SER A 36 -11.76 -6.71 9.21
N GLU A 37 -12.54 -7.76 8.94
CA GLU A 37 -12.92 -8.72 9.95
C GLU A 37 -11.63 -9.23 10.57
N HIS A 38 -11.42 -8.88 11.84
CA HIS A 38 -10.33 -9.34 12.69
C HIS A 38 -10.53 -10.83 13.04
N GLU A 39 -11.05 -11.61 12.09
CA GLU A 39 -10.99 -13.05 12.06
C GLU A 39 -9.50 -13.38 12.05
N PRO A 40 -9.01 -14.17 13.02
CA PRO A 40 -7.61 -14.55 13.02
C PRO A 40 -7.40 -15.53 11.85
N MET A 41 -7.16 -14.99 10.64
CA MET A 41 -6.66 -15.73 9.47
C MET A 41 -5.38 -16.51 9.82
N PHE A 42 -4.70 -16.11 10.91
CA PHE A 42 -3.51 -16.72 11.48
C PHE A 42 -3.76 -17.62 12.69
N SER A 43 -5.01 -17.82 13.15
CA SER A 43 -5.32 -18.78 14.23
C SER A 43 -4.98 -20.21 13.84
N HIS A 44 -5.06 -20.51 12.56
CA HIS A 44 -4.74 -21.80 12.01
C HIS A 44 -3.33 -21.75 11.43
N PRO A 45 -2.36 -22.49 11.98
CA PRO A 45 -1.08 -22.64 11.33
C PRO A 45 -1.31 -23.18 9.90
N PRO A 46 -0.58 -22.69 8.89
CA PRO A 46 -0.72 -23.19 7.53
C PRO A 46 -0.59 -24.71 7.56
N LYS A 47 -1.66 -25.42 7.12
CA LYS A 47 -1.72 -26.89 7.12
C LYS A 47 -0.58 -27.51 6.30
N TYR A 48 0.01 -26.72 5.41
CA TYR A 48 1.12 -27.11 4.55
C TYR A 48 2.32 -26.25 4.87
N LYS A 49 3.35 -26.87 5.47
CA LYS A 49 4.69 -26.29 5.54
C LYS A 49 5.12 -26.00 4.10
N ARG A 50 5.34 -24.72 3.75
CA ARG A 50 6.12 -24.44 2.54
C ARG A 50 7.47 -25.12 2.73
N PRO A 51 7.95 -25.96 1.79
CA PRO A 51 9.32 -26.40 1.84
C PRO A 51 10.17 -25.12 1.85
N TYR A 52 10.89 -24.91 2.96
CA TYR A 52 11.74 -23.73 3.13
C TYR A 52 12.62 -23.63 1.89
N ARG A 53 12.45 -22.57 1.09
CA ARG A 53 13.46 -22.22 0.09
C ARG A 53 14.55 -21.43 0.81
N PRO A 54 15.80 -21.93 0.85
CA PRO A 54 16.92 -21.10 1.25
C PRO A 54 16.92 -19.86 0.36
N TRP A 55 16.98 -18.68 0.97
CA TRP A 55 17.13 -17.43 0.25
C TRP A 55 18.50 -17.44 -0.45
N GLN A 56 18.52 -17.61 -1.77
CA GLN A 56 19.75 -17.47 -2.56
C GLN A 56 19.90 -16.01 -2.97
N ASN A 57 20.81 -15.30 -2.30
CA ASN A 57 21.37 -14.09 -2.87
C ASN A 57 22.54 -14.49 -3.75
N ASN A 58 22.38 -14.36 -5.06
CA ASN A 58 23.51 -14.33 -5.97
C ASN A 58 24.01 -12.89 -6.04
N LYS A 59 24.69 -12.44 -4.97
CA LYS A 59 25.57 -11.27 -5.09
C LYS A 59 26.78 -11.71 -5.89
N ASN A 60 26.69 -11.56 -7.20
CA ASN A 60 27.83 -11.69 -8.10
C ASN A 60 28.75 -10.48 -7.90
N SER A 61 30.03 -10.80 -7.78
CA SER A 61 31.18 -9.90 -7.57
C SER A 61 31.37 -8.88 -8.67
#